data_AF-A0AA96NBR8-F1
#
_entry.id   AF-A0AA96NBR8-F1
#
_cell.length_a   1.000
_cell.length_b   1.000
_cell.length_c   1.000
_cell.angle_alpha   90.00
_cell.angle_beta   90.00
_cell.angle_gamma   90.00
#
_symmetry.space_group_name_H-M   'P 1'
#
loop_
_entity.id
_entity.type
_entity.pdbx_description
1 polymer ?
#
loop_
_entity_poly.entity_id
_entity_poly.type
_entity_poly.pdbx_seq_one_letter_code
_entity_poly.pdbx_strand_id
1 'polypeptide(L)'
;MKKIFISGSISSKEIPDVVIKSVDNSRERNYTILIGDATGIDKSIQDMLKADNYKNVEIYHVGPTPRNFADRAWINKRILVDTDNEKLFKDGRYTREAQMMKDKAMVDDADFGLVIWRDTSKNRFGNVHVSKGSLNNIYNLLMQEKYVGLFYIPNPEKGIMKFKKLSEFEEQVIEKLVQKETKTYYYKMKKQANNLKNIEHKVKDNEQFSLFG
;
A
#
# COMPACT_ATOMS: atom_id res chain seq x y z
N MET A 1 10.87 -7.57 -16.99
CA MET A 1 10.03 -8.38 -16.07
C MET A 1 9.10 -7.44 -15.33
N LYS A 2 7.81 -7.75 -15.21
CA LYS A 2 6.85 -6.85 -14.56
C LYS A 2 6.89 -7.02 -13.04
N LYS A 3 6.67 -5.93 -12.30
CA LYS A 3 6.61 -5.88 -10.84
C LYS A 3 5.18 -5.59 -10.38
N ILE A 4 4.62 -6.48 -9.56
CA ILE A 4 3.29 -6.31 -8.96
C ILE A 4 3.43 -5.95 -7.49
N PHE A 5 2.86 -4.82 -7.11
CA PHE A 5 2.67 -4.44 -5.71
C PHE A 5 1.51 -5.24 -5.11
N ILE A 6 1.71 -5.91 -3.98
CA ILE A 6 0.62 -6.56 -3.24
C ILE A 6 0.59 -6.04 -1.81
N SER A 7 -0.58 -5.58 -1.36
CA SER A 7 -0.80 -5.22 0.04
C SER A 7 -2.22 -5.53 0.50
N GLY A 8 -2.45 -5.57 1.81
CA GLY A 8 -3.81 -5.62 2.32
C GLY A 8 -4.00 -5.17 3.76
N SER A 9 -5.25 -5.22 4.23
CA SER A 9 -5.60 -4.77 5.58
C SER A 9 -4.97 -5.66 6.65
N ILE A 10 -4.28 -5.05 7.62
CA ILE A 10 -3.67 -5.74 8.78
C ILE A 10 -4.70 -6.54 9.59
N SER A 11 -5.95 -6.08 9.63
CA SER A 11 -7.06 -6.72 10.34
C SER A 11 -7.62 -7.97 9.66
N SER A 12 -7.14 -8.32 8.46
CA SER A 12 -7.61 -9.47 7.68
C SER A 12 -6.45 -10.42 7.39
N LYS A 13 -6.70 -11.73 7.41
CA LYS A 13 -5.68 -12.78 7.20
C LYS A 13 -6.07 -13.78 6.11
N GLU A 14 -7.37 -13.96 5.91
CA GLU A 14 -7.88 -14.85 4.87
C GLU A 14 -7.64 -14.26 3.48
N ILE A 15 -7.10 -15.07 2.58
CA ILE A 15 -6.89 -14.71 1.19
C ILE A 15 -8.03 -15.33 0.37
N PRO A 16 -8.90 -14.51 -0.26
CA PRO A 16 -9.98 -15.02 -1.10
C PRO A 16 -9.46 -15.78 -2.33
N ASP A 17 -10.19 -16.81 -2.78
CA ASP A 17 -9.78 -17.65 -3.93
C ASP A 17 -9.47 -16.86 -5.20
N VAL A 18 -10.26 -15.82 -5.49
CA VAL A 18 -10.01 -14.95 -6.66
C VAL A 18 -8.69 -14.19 -6.55
N VAL A 19 -8.28 -13.85 -5.32
CA VAL A 19 -6.98 -13.23 -5.04
C VAL A 19 -5.87 -14.27 -5.19
N ILE A 20 -6.03 -15.48 -4.64
CA ILE A 20 -5.08 -16.59 -4.83
C ILE A 20 -4.83 -16.80 -6.32
N LYS A 21 -5.89 -16.99 -7.12
CA LYS A 21 -5.80 -17.14 -8.58
C LYS A 21 -5.07 -15.97 -9.26
N SER A 22 -5.28 -14.74 -8.81
CA SER A 22 -4.57 -13.57 -9.35
C SER A 22 -3.08 -13.58 -9.01
N VAL A 23 -2.71 -14.05 -7.82
CA VAL A 23 -1.31 -14.22 -7.43
C VAL A 23 -0.69 -15.37 -8.23
N ASP A 24 -1.40 -16.48 -8.41
CA ASP A 24 -0.95 -17.63 -9.21
C ASP A 24 -0.62 -17.23 -10.64
N ASN A 25 -1.54 -16.52 -11.29
CA ASN A 25 -1.30 -15.97 -12.64
C ASN A 25 -0.06 -15.06 -12.70
N SER A 26 0.24 -14.33 -11.62
CA SER A 26 1.44 -13.48 -11.55
C SER A 26 2.72 -14.32 -11.44
N ARG A 27 2.67 -15.45 -10.72
CA ARG A 27 3.78 -16.40 -10.60
C ARG A 27 4.05 -17.14 -11.89
N GLU A 28 3.01 -17.61 -12.57
CA GLU A 28 3.11 -18.27 -13.88
C GLU A 28 3.78 -17.36 -14.93
N ARG A 29 3.54 -16.04 -14.82
CA ARG A 29 4.17 -15.01 -15.67
C ARG A 29 5.54 -14.55 -15.16
N ASN A 30 6.03 -15.16 -14.08
CA ASN A 30 7.29 -14.81 -13.41
C ASN A 30 7.39 -13.32 -13.07
N TYR A 31 6.32 -12.71 -12.58
CA TYR A 31 6.34 -11.32 -12.13
C TYR A 31 7.03 -11.19 -10.76
N THR A 32 7.79 -10.12 -10.56
CA THR A 32 8.32 -9.84 -9.22
C THR A 32 7.20 -9.36 -8.32
N ILE A 33 6.98 -10.05 -7.20
CA ILE A 33 6.00 -9.63 -6.20
C ILE A 33 6.69 -8.71 -5.19
N LEU A 34 6.24 -7.47 -5.11
CA LEU A 34 6.68 -6.49 -4.12
C LEU A 34 5.68 -6.52 -2.95
N ILE A 35 6.16 -6.81 -1.75
CA ILE A 35 5.30 -6.97 -0.58
C ILE A 35 5.91 -6.37 0.69
N GLY A 36 5.04 -5.85 1.56
CA GLY A 36 5.44 -5.32 2.85
C GLY A 36 5.69 -6.42 3.89
N ASP A 37 6.32 -6.01 4.98
CA ASP A 37 6.57 -6.84 6.17
C ASP A 37 5.45 -6.78 7.22
N ALA A 38 4.26 -6.26 6.89
CA ALA A 38 3.18 -6.11 7.85
C ALA A 38 2.52 -7.46 8.21
N THR A 39 1.82 -7.51 9.35
CA THR A 39 0.92 -8.62 9.67
C THR A 39 -0.37 -8.52 8.85
N GLY A 40 -1.20 -9.57 8.90
CA GLY A 40 -2.46 -9.62 8.14
C GLY A 40 -2.25 -10.21 6.75
N ILE A 41 -2.84 -9.59 5.73
CA ILE A 41 -2.78 -10.07 4.34
C ILE A 41 -1.34 -10.18 3.85
N ASP A 42 -0.50 -9.17 4.11
CA ASP A 42 0.90 -9.18 3.66
C ASP A 42 1.62 -10.46 4.12
N LYS A 43 1.59 -10.76 5.42
CA LYS A 43 2.15 -12.00 5.97
C LYS A 43 1.51 -13.26 5.35
N SER A 44 0.19 -13.25 5.14
CA SER A 44 -0.52 -14.43 4.62
C SER A 44 -0.11 -14.73 3.17
N ILE A 45 0.06 -13.69 2.35
CA ILE A 45 0.59 -13.82 0.99
C ILE A 45 2.05 -14.27 1.03
N GLN A 46 2.88 -13.74 1.94
CA GLN A 46 4.24 -14.26 2.12
C GLN A 46 4.22 -15.77 2.44
N ASP A 47 3.41 -16.22 3.41
CA ASP A 47 3.35 -17.64 3.78
C ASP A 47 2.94 -18.51 2.57
N MET A 48 1.96 -18.07 1.78
CA MET A 48 1.52 -18.74 0.54
C MET A 48 2.64 -18.82 -0.51
N LEU A 49 3.35 -17.72 -0.77
CA LEU A 49 4.45 -17.67 -1.73
C LEU A 49 5.62 -18.58 -1.32
N LYS A 50 5.89 -18.66 -0.01
CA LYS A 50 6.90 -19.56 0.55
C LYS A 50 6.50 -21.02 0.36
N ALA A 51 5.26 -21.38 0.68
CA ALA A 51 4.76 -22.75 0.56
C ALA A 51 4.92 -23.28 -0.87
N ASP A 52 4.72 -22.42 -1.87
CA ASP A 52 4.88 -22.75 -3.28
C ASP A 52 6.30 -22.51 -3.82
N ASN A 53 7.26 -22.25 -2.93
CA ASN A 53 8.68 -22.03 -3.23
C ASN A 53 8.95 -20.93 -4.29
N TYR A 54 8.07 -19.92 -4.37
CA TYR A 54 8.21 -18.84 -5.35
C TYR A 54 9.34 -17.89 -4.94
N LYS A 55 10.32 -17.65 -5.82
CA LYS A 55 11.55 -16.92 -5.47
C LYS A 55 11.59 -15.46 -5.88
N ASN A 56 10.77 -15.06 -6.83
CA ASN A 56 10.80 -13.71 -7.39
C ASN A 56 9.97 -12.74 -6.53
N VAL A 57 10.45 -12.50 -5.30
CA VAL A 57 9.79 -11.67 -4.29
C VAL A 57 10.79 -10.67 -3.70
N GLU A 58 10.33 -9.43 -3.53
CA GLU A 58 11.06 -8.37 -2.83
C GLU A 58 10.25 -7.95 -1.59
N ILE A 59 10.86 -8.07 -0.40
CA ILE A 59 10.24 -7.63 0.86
C ILE A 59 10.74 -6.25 1.24
N TYR A 60 9.80 -5.31 1.36
CA TYR A 60 10.08 -3.95 1.79
C TYR A 60 9.86 -3.79 3.29
N HIS A 61 10.79 -3.11 3.96
CA HIS A 61 10.72 -2.76 5.39
C HIS A 61 11.63 -1.56 5.71
N VAL A 62 11.49 -0.98 6.91
CA VAL A 62 12.32 0.17 7.38
C VAL A 62 13.27 -0.20 8.51
N GLY A 63 12.96 -1.28 9.22
CA GLY A 63 13.72 -1.74 10.36
C GLY A 63 15.11 -2.26 10.00
N PRO A 64 15.98 -2.51 10.98
CA PRO A 64 17.19 -3.30 10.74
C PRO A 64 16.84 -4.69 10.19
N THR A 65 15.69 -5.23 10.60
CA THR A 65 15.11 -6.46 10.07
C THR A 65 13.62 -6.26 9.76
N PRO A 66 13.08 -6.95 8.74
CA PRO A 66 11.65 -6.99 8.49
C PRO A 66 10.89 -7.62 9.65
N ARG A 67 9.67 -7.12 9.93
CA ARG A 67 8.78 -7.69 10.96
C ARG A 67 8.29 -9.10 10.58
N ASN A 68 8.09 -9.34 9.29
CA ASN A 68 7.76 -10.65 8.72
C ASN A 68 8.63 -10.89 7.49
N PHE A 69 9.28 -12.05 7.44
CA PHE A 69 10.18 -12.47 6.36
C PHE A 69 10.11 -13.99 6.21
N ALA A 70 9.18 -14.45 5.37
CA ALA A 70 8.85 -15.87 5.31
C ALA A 70 9.97 -16.73 4.69
N ASP A 71 10.67 -16.24 3.66
CA ASP A 71 11.75 -16.97 2.98
C ASP A 71 13.03 -16.11 2.87
N ARG A 72 14.17 -16.71 3.21
CA ARG A 72 15.49 -16.07 3.15
C ARG A 72 16.03 -15.91 1.72
N ALA A 73 15.48 -16.66 0.77
CA ALA A 73 15.86 -16.56 -0.64
C ALA A 73 15.33 -15.30 -1.34
N TRP A 74 14.43 -14.56 -0.69
CA TRP A 74 13.85 -13.34 -1.25
C TRP A 74 14.74 -12.12 -1.07
N ILE A 75 14.56 -11.14 -1.95
CA ILE A 75 15.32 -9.89 -1.87
C ILE A 75 14.82 -9.10 -0.67
N ASN A 76 15.76 -8.72 0.19
CA ASN A 76 15.53 -7.90 1.35
C ASN A 76 15.75 -6.41 0.99
N LYS A 77 14.66 -5.65 0.82
CA LYS A 77 14.67 -4.23 0.46
C LYS A 77 14.41 -3.34 1.69
N ARG A 78 15.48 -2.98 2.39
CA ARG A 78 15.41 -2.01 3.49
C ARG A 78 15.35 -0.57 2.94
N ILE A 79 14.36 0.19 3.37
CA ILE A 79 14.24 1.63 3.14
C ILE A 79 14.82 2.35 4.35
N LEU A 80 15.93 3.07 4.14
CA LEU A 80 16.56 3.86 5.18
C LEU A 80 15.70 5.09 5.48
N VAL A 81 15.47 5.35 6.76
CA VAL A 81 14.77 6.53 7.25
C VAL A 81 15.61 7.16 8.35
N ASP A 82 15.53 8.48 8.47
CA ASP A 82 16.22 9.24 9.52
C ASP A 82 15.63 8.90 10.89
N THR A 83 16.43 8.26 11.74
CA THR A 83 16.03 7.84 13.09
C THR A 83 16.14 8.95 14.13
N ASP A 84 16.76 10.07 13.80
CA ASP A 84 16.83 11.25 14.66
C ASP A 84 15.58 12.13 14.49
N ASN A 85 14.81 11.92 13.41
CA ASN A 85 13.54 12.56 13.18
C ASN A 85 12.41 11.87 13.95
N GLU A 86 11.88 12.52 14.99
CA GLU A 86 10.77 12.01 15.82
C GLU A 86 9.50 11.67 15.03
N LYS A 87 9.30 12.26 13.85
CA LYS A 87 8.17 11.90 12.96
C LYS A 87 8.38 10.52 12.35
N LEU A 88 9.60 10.09 12.12
CA LEU A 88 9.92 8.81 11.46
C LEU A 88 10.29 7.72 12.46
N PHE A 89 10.88 8.09 13.59
CA PHE A 89 11.26 7.16 14.65
C PHE A 89 11.01 7.77 16.04
N LYS A 90 10.16 7.13 16.83
CA LYS A 90 9.76 7.62 18.15
C LYS A 90 9.60 6.46 19.13
N ASP A 91 10.04 6.65 20.37
CA ASP A 91 9.94 5.65 21.45
C ASP A 91 10.51 4.28 21.05
N GLY A 92 11.65 4.29 20.34
CA GLY A 92 12.32 3.08 19.86
C GLY A 92 11.60 2.35 18.72
N ARG A 93 10.64 3.00 18.04
CA ARG A 93 9.81 2.38 17.00
C ARG A 93 9.71 3.25 15.76
N TYR A 94 9.75 2.60 14.61
CA TYR A 94 9.41 3.24 13.34
C TYR A 94 7.94 3.63 13.32
N THR A 95 7.67 4.89 13.04
CA THR A 95 6.32 5.43 13.04
C THR A 95 5.54 5.01 11.80
N ARG A 96 4.26 5.40 11.77
CA ARG A 96 3.42 5.27 10.59
C ARG A 96 3.99 6.02 9.37
N GLU A 97 4.62 7.16 9.57
CA GLU A 97 5.18 7.97 8.49
C GLU A 97 6.38 7.26 7.84
N ALA A 98 7.26 6.64 8.63
CA ALA A 98 8.31 5.78 8.11
C ALA A 98 7.74 4.59 7.30
N GLN A 99 6.67 3.95 7.80
CA GLN A 99 5.99 2.87 7.05
C GLN A 99 5.40 3.37 5.72
N MET A 100 4.88 4.60 5.69
CA MET A 100 4.35 5.21 4.47
C MET A 100 5.46 5.54 3.45
N MET A 101 6.66 5.93 3.90
CA MET A 101 7.82 6.11 3.00
C MET A 101 8.21 4.79 2.33
N LYS A 102 8.20 3.69 3.09
CA LYS A 102 8.41 2.35 2.57
C LYS A 102 7.34 1.94 1.57
N ASP A 103 6.07 2.11 1.91
CA ASP A 103 4.97 1.79 1.02
C ASP A 103 5.06 2.63 -0.28
N LYS A 104 5.47 3.89 -0.18
CA LYS A 104 5.72 4.75 -1.35
C LYS A 104 6.86 4.22 -2.23
N ALA A 105 8.00 3.83 -1.65
CA ALA A 105 9.10 3.24 -2.42
C ALA A 105 8.66 1.96 -3.14
N MET A 106 7.85 1.12 -2.47
CA MET A 106 7.27 -0.08 -3.05
C MET A 106 6.29 0.23 -4.19
N VAL A 107 5.49 1.30 -4.07
CA VAL A 107 4.64 1.80 -5.16
C VAL A 107 5.49 2.30 -6.31
N ASP A 108 6.54 3.10 -6.05
CA ASP A 108 7.42 3.70 -7.06
C ASP A 108 8.06 2.60 -7.95
N ASP A 109 8.50 1.49 -7.34
CA ASP A 109 9.10 0.34 -8.03
C ASP A 109 8.08 -0.56 -8.78
N ALA A 110 6.79 -0.44 -8.51
CA ALA A 110 5.76 -1.30 -9.09
C ALA A 110 5.29 -0.83 -10.49
N ASP A 111 4.91 -1.77 -11.35
CA ASP A 111 4.20 -1.47 -12.61
C ASP A 111 2.68 -1.32 -12.40
N PHE A 112 2.12 -2.08 -11.46
CA PHE A 112 0.70 -2.10 -11.10
C PHE A 112 0.53 -2.74 -9.71
N GLY A 113 -0.67 -2.68 -9.13
CA GLY A 113 -0.92 -3.22 -7.80
C GLY A 113 -2.19 -4.04 -7.64
N LEU A 114 -2.18 -4.93 -6.66
CA LEU A 114 -3.33 -5.67 -6.14
C LEU A 114 -3.48 -5.34 -4.65
N VAL A 115 -4.62 -4.79 -4.27
CA VAL A 115 -4.90 -4.40 -2.88
C VAL A 115 -6.11 -5.14 -2.35
N ILE A 116 -5.93 -5.87 -1.25
CA ILE A 116 -6.97 -6.63 -0.56
C ILE A 116 -7.41 -5.81 0.65
N TRP A 117 -8.56 -5.16 0.53
CA TRP A 117 -8.92 -4.07 1.44
C TRP A 117 -10.24 -4.30 2.15
N ARG A 118 -10.17 -4.27 3.48
CA ARG A 118 -11.30 -4.03 4.38
C ARG A 118 -11.24 -2.58 4.82
N ASP A 119 -12.27 -1.79 4.54
CA ASP A 119 -12.26 -0.35 4.79
C ASP A 119 -12.18 0.00 6.27
N THR A 120 -12.98 -0.68 7.11
CA THR A 120 -12.97 -0.48 8.56
C THR A 120 -12.96 -1.79 9.35
N SER A 121 -12.50 -1.69 10.59
CA SER A 121 -12.62 -2.74 11.60
C SER A 121 -13.09 -2.14 12.91
N LYS A 122 -13.88 -2.89 13.69
CA LYS A 122 -14.28 -2.48 15.04
C LYS A 122 -13.38 -3.13 16.07
N ASN A 123 -13.02 -2.37 17.12
CA ASN A 123 -12.35 -2.95 18.28
C ASN A 123 -13.38 -3.56 19.26
N ARG A 124 -12.90 -4.17 20.36
CA ARG A 124 -13.77 -4.79 21.39
C ARG A 124 -14.78 -3.85 22.05
N PHE A 125 -14.57 -2.53 21.91
CA PHE A 125 -15.42 -1.48 22.46
C PHE A 125 -16.35 -0.88 21.40
N GLY A 126 -16.37 -1.42 20.18
CA GLY A 126 -17.21 -0.94 19.08
C GLY A 126 -16.63 0.25 18.30
N ASN A 127 -15.46 0.78 18.68
CA ASN A 127 -14.86 1.92 17.97
C ASN A 127 -14.38 1.50 16.59
N VAL A 128 -14.72 2.31 15.59
CA VAL A 128 -14.38 2.09 14.19
C VAL A 128 -12.96 2.59 13.89
N HIS A 129 -12.16 1.71 13.30
CA HIS A 129 -10.81 2.01 12.82
C HIS A 129 -10.77 1.83 11.31
N VAL A 130 -10.37 2.88 10.59
CA VAL A 130 -10.16 2.83 9.13
C VAL A 130 -8.83 2.11 8.82
N SER A 131 -8.84 1.19 7.86
CA SER A 131 -7.63 0.59 7.29
C SER A 131 -6.95 1.57 6.33
N LYS A 132 -6.33 2.58 6.93
CA LYS A 132 -5.76 3.73 6.22
C LYS A 132 -4.56 3.36 5.35
N GLY A 133 -3.77 2.35 5.72
CA GLY A 133 -2.55 1.96 4.98
C GLY A 133 -2.87 1.49 3.57
N SER A 134 -3.72 0.48 3.44
CA SER A 134 -4.16 -0.04 2.14
C SER A 134 -4.88 1.03 1.29
N LEU A 135 -5.68 1.90 1.92
CA LEU A 135 -6.31 3.01 1.19
C LEU A 135 -5.28 4.02 0.65
N ASN A 136 -4.25 4.36 1.43
CA ASN A 136 -3.15 5.20 0.96
C ASN A 136 -2.42 4.55 -0.21
N ASN A 137 -2.23 3.23 -0.20
CA ASN A 137 -1.57 2.49 -1.27
C ASN A 137 -2.38 2.55 -2.58
N ILE A 138 -3.70 2.34 -2.51
CA ILE A 138 -4.60 2.49 -3.66
C ILE A 138 -4.48 3.91 -4.24
N TYR A 139 -4.55 4.93 -3.39
CA TYR A 139 -4.42 6.32 -3.79
C TYR A 139 -3.07 6.60 -4.47
N ASN A 140 -1.96 6.16 -3.86
CA ASN A 140 -0.62 6.40 -4.39
C ASN A 140 -0.40 5.72 -5.75
N LEU A 141 -0.90 4.50 -5.94
CA LEU A 141 -0.83 3.79 -7.23
C LEU A 141 -1.60 4.58 -8.31
N LEU A 142 -2.85 4.97 -8.04
CA LEU A 142 -3.69 5.69 -9.00
C LEU A 142 -3.18 7.10 -9.30
N MET A 143 -2.56 7.78 -8.33
CA MET A 143 -1.91 9.07 -8.52
C MET A 143 -0.67 8.99 -9.42
N GLN A 144 -0.08 7.80 -9.57
CA GLN A 144 1.01 7.51 -10.51
C GLN A 144 0.50 6.84 -11.80
N GLU A 145 -0.82 6.87 -12.04
CA GLU A 145 -1.47 6.28 -13.22
C GLU A 145 -1.22 4.76 -13.37
N LYS A 146 -0.89 4.08 -12.27
CA LYS A 146 -0.68 2.63 -12.22
C LYS A 146 -2.01 1.92 -12.06
N TYR A 147 -2.18 0.81 -12.77
CA TYR A 147 -3.38 -0.02 -12.65
C TYR A 147 -3.50 -0.60 -11.24
N VAL A 148 -4.72 -0.61 -10.71
CA VAL A 148 -5.04 -1.22 -9.40
C VAL A 148 -6.14 -2.25 -9.56
N GLY A 149 -5.83 -3.49 -9.17
CA GLY A 149 -6.83 -4.49 -8.80
C GLY A 149 -7.21 -4.31 -7.34
N LEU A 150 -8.49 -4.12 -7.05
CA LEU A 150 -9.02 -3.98 -5.70
C LEU A 150 -9.94 -5.16 -5.39
N PHE A 151 -9.57 -5.97 -4.41
CA PHE A 151 -10.50 -6.87 -3.76
C PHE A 151 -11.07 -6.20 -2.52
N TYR A 152 -12.34 -5.80 -2.58
CA TYR A 152 -13.02 -5.11 -1.47
C TYR A 152 -13.72 -6.12 -0.57
N ILE A 153 -13.12 -6.39 0.60
CA ILE A 153 -13.54 -7.46 1.52
C ILE A 153 -15.02 -7.35 1.94
N PRO A 154 -15.60 -6.17 2.22
CA PRO A 154 -17.01 -6.06 2.59
C PRO A 154 -18.01 -6.45 1.49
N ASN A 155 -17.58 -6.46 0.22
CA ASN A 155 -18.39 -6.85 -0.94
C ASN A 155 -17.64 -7.86 -1.82
N PRO A 156 -17.39 -9.08 -1.30
CA PRO A 156 -16.57 -10.07 -2.00
C PRO A 156 -17.20 -10.51 -3.33
N GLU A 157 -18.51 -10.40 -3.50
CA GLU A 157 -19.25 -10.71 -4.72
C GLU A 157 -18.83 -9.87 -5.93
N LYS A 158 -18.23 -8.69 -5.71
CA LYS A 158 -17.69 -7.84 -6.78
C LYS A 158 -16.38 -8.35 -7.37
N GLY A 159 -15.76 -9.36 -6.75
CA GLY A 159 -14.45 -9.88 -7.16
C GLY A 159 -13.37 -8.80 -7.12
N ILE A 160 -12.40 -8.91 -8.05
CA ILE A 160 -11.33 -7.90 -8.20
C ILE A 160 -11.82 -6.80 -9.14
N MET A 161 -12.19 -5.65 -8.57
CA MET A 161 -12.49 -4.42 -9.32
C MET A 161 -11.20 -3.83 -9.88
N LYS A 162 -11.25 -3.20 -11.06
CA LYS A 162 -10.07 -2.69 -11.77
C LYS A 162 -10.18 -1.18 -11.98
N PHE A 163 -9.13 -0.46 -11.60
CA PHE A 163 -9.08 0.99 -11.72
C PHE A 163 -7.77 1.43 -12.39
N LYS A 164 -7.86 2.45 -13.23
CA LYS A 164 -6.69 3.19 -13.74
C LYS A 164 -6.73 4.66 -13.35
N LYS A 165 -7.92 5.24 -13.28
CA LYS A 165 -8.11 6.64 -12.91
C LYS A 165 -8.59 6.77 -11.48
N LEU A 166 -8.07 7.78 -10.79
CA LEU A 166 -8.52 8.11 -9.44
C LEU A 166 -10.02 8.42 -9.37
N SER A 167 -10.56 9.12 -10.38
CA SER A 167 -11.98 9.48 -10.44
C SER A 167 -12.91 8.27 -10.49
N GLU A 168 -12.51 7.19 -11.19
CA GLU A 168 -13.29 5.95 -11.26
C GLU A 168 -13.35 5.27 -9.89
N PHE A 169 -12.23 5.21 -9.19
CA PHE A 169 -12.16 4.68 -7.83
C PHE A 169 -13.01 5.51 -6.85
N GLU A 170 -12.96 6.83 -6.97
CA GLU A 170 -13.78 7.73 -6.15
C GLU A 170 -15.27 7.48 -6.37
N GLU A 171 -15.72 7.53 -7.62
CA GLU A 171 -17.13 7.39 -7.96
C GLU A 171 -17.70 6.00 -7.61
N GLN A 172 -16.92 4.94 -7.84
CA GLN A 172 -17.41 3.57 -7.68
C GLN A 172 -17.21 3.01 -6.28
N VAL A 173 -16.20 3.46 -5.53
CA VAL A 173 -15.83 2.88 -4.23
C VAL A 173 -16.02 3.89 -3.10
N ILE A 174 -15.37 5.04 -3.17
CA ILE A 174 -15.40 6.04 -2.09
C ILE A 174 -16.81 6.63 -1.91
N GLU A 175 -17.52 6.86 -3.00
CA GLU A 175 -18.85 7.46 -2.95
C GLU A 175 -19.95 6.43 -2.66
N LYS A 176 -19.80 5.19 -3.11
CA LYS A 176 -20.88 4.19 -3.16
C LYS A 176 -20.74 3.01 -2.19
N LEU A 177 -19.52 2.64 -1.77
CA LEU A 177 -19.29 1.36 -1.06
C LEU A 177 -18.74 1.52 0.36
N VAL A 178 -17.90 2.51 0.62
CA VAL A 178 -17.16 2.61 1.89
C VAL A 178 -17.99 3.25 2.99
N GLN A 179 -17.63 2.96 4.24
CA GLN A 179 -18.22 3.61 5.40
C GLN A 179 -17.85 5.10 5.49
N LYS A 180 -18.66 5.87 6.25
CA LYS A 180 -18.52 7.32 6.40
C LYS A 180 -17.14 7.72 6.92
N GLU A 181 -16.59 6.96 7.86
CA GLU A 181 -15.28 7.18 8.47
C GLU A 181 -14.16 7.07 7.43
N THR A 182 -14.25 6.08 6.56
CA THR A 182 -13.33 5.86 5.45
C THR A 182 -13.39 7.01 4.46
N LYS A 183 -14.59 7.40 4.05
CA LYS A 183 -14.82 8.55 3.15
C LYS A 183 -14.26 9.85 3.73
N THR A 184 -14.51 10.10 5.01
CA THR A 184 -14.01 11.28 5.73
C THR A 184 -12.48 11.30 5.77
N TYR A 185 -11.85 10.16 6.09
CA TYR A 185 -10.40 10.05 6.07
C TYR A 185 -9.82 10.26 4.66
N TYR A 186 -10.43 9.66 3.64
CA TYR A 186 -9.99 9.76 2.26
C TYR A 186 -9.89 11.22 1.80
N TYR A 187 -10.95 12.02 1.98
CA TYR A 187 -10.94 13.42 1.56
C TYR A 187 -9.99 14.29 2.39
N LYS A 188 -9.81 13.99 3.68
CA LYS A 188 -8.79 14.64 4.51
C LYS A 188 -7.39 14.38 3.95
N MET A 189 -7.08 13.12 3.63
CA MET A 189 -5.80 12.72 3.05
C MET A 189 -5.57 13.38 1.68
N LYS A 190 -6.55 13.33 0.78
CA LYS A 190 -6.47 13.95 -0.56
C LYS A 190 -6.17 15.44 -0.48
N LYS A 191 -6.86 16.16 0.42
CA LYS A 191 -6.62 17.60 0.67
C LYS A 191 -5.19 17.87 1.15
N GLN A 192 -4.68 17.06 2.09
CA GLN A 192 -3.31 17.17 2.58
C GLN A 192 -2.27 16.93 1.47
N ALA A 193 -2.47 15.92 0.63
CA ALA A 193 -1.59 15.62 -0.49
C ALA A 193 -1.54 16.77 -1.51
N ASN A 194 -2.69 17.38 -1.84
CA ASN A 194 -2.74 18.52 -2.75
C ASN A 194 -2.03 19.76 -2.19
N ASN A 195 -2.18 20.02 -0.89
CA ASN A 195 -1.47 21.11 -0.23
C ASN A 195 0.05 20.94 -0.29
N LEU A 196 0.55 19.72 -0.07
CA LEU A 196 1.99 19.42 -0.15
C LEU A 196 2.53 19.63 -1.57
N LYS A 197 1.82 19.16 -2.59
CA LYS A 197 2.21 19.39 -4.00
C LYS A 197 2.31 20.89 -4.33
N ASN A 198 1.34 21.68 -3.87
CA ASN A 198 1.35 23.13 -4.09
C ASN A 198 2.55 23.83 -3.42
N ILE A 199 2.99 23.33 -2.26
CA ILE A 199 4.19 23.83 -1.57
C ILE A 199 5.44 23.44 -2.35
N GLU A 200 5.58 22.17 -2.76
CA GLU A 200 6.73 21.69 -3.55
C GLU A 200 6.88 22.45 -4.88
N HIS A 201 5.76 22.73 -5.57
CA HIS A 201 5.78 23.55 -6.79
C HIS A 201 6.28 24.97 -6.52
N LYS A 202 5.77 25.65 -5.47
CA LYS A 202 6.23 27.00 -5.10
C LYS A 202 7.71 27.05 -4.73
N VAL A 203 8.23 26.04 -4.04
CA VAL A 203 9.66 25.97 -3.69
C VAL A 203 10.52 25.82 -4.94
N LYS A 204 10.14 24.92 -5.86
CA LYS A 204 10.85 24.74 -7.14
C LYS A 204 10.83 25.99 -8.01
N ASP A 205 9.70 26.69 -8.07
CA ASP A 205 9.60 27.94 -8.83
C ASP A 205 10.55 28.99 -8.23
N ASN A 206 10.58 29.14 -6.90
CA ASN A 206 11.49 30.07 -6.23
C ASN A 206 12.97 29.72 -6.41
N GLU A 207 13.36 28.44 -6.36
CA GLU A 207 14.72 28.00 -6.66
C GLU A 207 15.12 28.34 -8.10
N GLN A 208 14.23 28.08 -9.08
CA GLN A 208 14.48 28.44 -10.47
C GLN A 208 14.64 29.95 -10.66
N PHE A 209 13.80 30.77 -10.02
CA PHE A 209 13.92 32.23 -10.04
C PHE A 209 15.23 32.72 -9.41
N SER A 210 15.72 32.06 -8.36
CA SER A 210 16.97 32.43 -7.68
C SER A 210 18.23 32.20 -8.53
N LEU A 211 18.13 31.45 -9.63
CA LEU A 211 19.25 31.22 -10.57
C LEU A 211 19.46 32.36 -11.57
N PHE A 212 18.58 33.37 -11.58
CA PHE A 212 18.62 34.52 -12.49
C PHE A 212 18.88 35.86 -11.76
N GLY A 213 19.32 35.81 -10.50
CA GLY A 213 19.63 36.97 -9.66
C GLY A 213 21.10 37.10 -9.30
#